data_AF-A0A377UUR6-F1
#
_entry.id   AF-A0A377UUR6-F1
#
_cell.length_a   1.000
_cell.length_b   1.000
_cell.length_c   1.000
_cell.angle_alpha   90.00
_cell.angle_beta   90.00
_cell.angle_gamma   90.00
#
_symmetry.space_group_name_H-M   'P 1'
#
loop_
_entity.id
_entity.type
_entity.pdbx_description
1 polymer ?
#
loop_
_entity_poly.entity_id
_entity_poly.type
_entity_poly.pdbx_seq_one_letter_code
_entity_poly.pdbx_strand_id
1 'polypeptide(L)'
;MASGWHARPPVNNDALVAAGYLHKADTLAALAQQLGLDAQTLSETVARYNRDAAQGVDREFAKGGNSYNRAMGDPGHQPDACNAPPAQRAVLCHQTL
;
A
#
# COMPACT_ATOMS: atom_id res chain seq x y z
N MET A 1 -0.09 17.45 -23.80
CA MET A 1 -0.77 16.25 -24.34
C MET A 1 -0.33 15.06 -23.49
N ALA A 2 -0.93 14.88 -22.31
CA ALA A 2 -0.60 13.76 -21.43
C ALA A 2 -1.36 12.52 -21.91
N SER A 3 -0.62 11.55 -22.46
CA SER A 3 -1.16 10.29 -22.96
C SER A 3 -1.79 9.46 -21.84
N GLY A 4 -3.11 9.53 -21.75
CA GLY A 4 -4.04 8.40 -21.63
C GLY A 4 -3.60 7.16 -20.84
N TRP A 5 -3.52 7.26 -19.52
CA TRP A 5 -3.76 6.15 -18.60
C TRP A 5 -4.74 6.65 -17.54
N HIS A 6 -5.97 6.14 -17.56
CA HIS A 6 -7.01 6.51 -16.62
C HIS A 6 -6.62 5.99 -15.24
N ALA A 7 -6.07 6.84 -14.38
CA ALA A 7 -6.04 6.56 -12.94
C ALA A 7 -7.45 6.12 -12.55
N ARG A 8 -7.59 4.94 -11.94
CA ARG A 8 -8.91 4.41 -11.59
C ARG A 8 -9.60 5.46 -10.72
N PRO A 9 -10.85 5.85 -11.03
CA PRO A 9 -11.57 6.80 -10.19
C PRO A 9 -11.59 6.26 -8.76
N PRO A 10 -11.53 7.13 -7.74
CA PRO A 10 -11.53 6.71 -6.35
C PRO A 10 -12.76 5.83 -6.10
N VAL A 11 -12.51 4.59 -5.68
CA VAL A 11 -13.56 3.65 -5.33
C VAL A 11 -14.03 3.95 -3.92
N ASN A 12 -15.36 3.94 -3.71
CA ASN A 12 -15.91 3.99 -2.36
C ASN A 12 -15.71 2.61 -1.71
N ASN A 13 -14.88 2.55 -0.67
CA ASN A 13 -14.56 1.34 0.08
C ASN A 13 -15.37 1.17 1.37
N ASP A 14 -16.31 2.06 1.68
CA ASP A 14 -17.05 2.09 2.95
C ASP A 14 -17.84 0.78 3.16
N ALA A 15 -18.43 0.23 2.10
CA ALA A 15 -19.14 -1.05 2.18
C ALA A 15 -18.20 -2.22 2.55
N LEU A 16 -16.96 -2.22 2.04
CA LEU A 16 -15.96 -3.24 2.35
C LEU A 16 -15.41 -3.09 3.77
N VAL A 17 -15.30 -1.86 4.26
CA VAL A 17 -14.93 -1.57 5.66
C VAL A 17 -16.05 -2.01 6.60
N ALA A 18 -17.31 -1.67 6.29
CA ALA A 18 -18.48 -2.07 7.07
C ALA A 18 -18.66 -3.60 7.09
N ALA A 19 -18.33 -4.27 5.99
CA ALA A 19 -18.33 -5.72 5.90
C ALA A 19 -17.17 -6.40 6.65
N GLY A 20 -16.22 -5.64 7.21
CA GLY A 20 -15.03 -6.18 7.88
C GLY A 20 -13.98 -6.79 6.94
N TYR A 21 -14.12 -6.59 5.62
CA TYR A 21 -13.15 -7.06 4.63
C TYR A 21 -11.90 -6.16 4.59
N LEU A 22 -12.09 -4.86 4.82
CA LEU A 22 -11.01 -3.87 4.95
C LEU A 22 -10.99 -3.31 6.38
N HIS A 23 -9.81 -3.27 6.98
CA HIS A 23 -9.59 -2.58 8.25
C HIS A 23 -8.95 -1.22 7.99
N LYS A 24 -9.46 -0.18 8.65
CA LYS A 24 -8.97 1.19 8.54
C LYS A 24 -8.84 1.81 9.92
N ALA A 25 -7.71 2.44 10.18
CA ALA A 25 -7.49 3.26 11.37
C ALA A 25 -6.66 4.51 11.04
N ASP A 26 -6.72 5.52 11.91
CA ASP A 26 -5.93 6.74 11.76
C ASP A 26 -4.48 6.58 12.24
N THR A 27 -4.15 5.49 12.93
CA THR A 27 -2.78 5.15 13.32
C THR A 27 -2.47 3.67 13.06
N LEU A 28 -1.20 3.36 12.79
CA LEU A 28 -0.73 1.97 12.65
C LEU A 28 -0.94 1.15 13.93
N ALA A 29 -0.82 1.78 15.10
CA ALA A 29 -1.06 1.11 16.38
C ALA A 29 -2.52 0.66 16.53
N ALA A 30 -3.47 1.54 16.19
CA ALA A 30 -4.90 1.19 16.21
C ALA A 30 -5.23 0.12 15.15
N LEU A 31 -4.60 0.17 13.98
CA LEU A 31 -4.76 -0.86 12.95
C LEU A 31 -4.19 -2.22 13.39
N ALA A 32 -3.02 -2.23 14.01
CA ALA A 32 -2.41 -3.44 14.56
C ALA A 32 -3.32 -4.08 15.61
N GLN A 33 -3.90 -3.27 16.51
CA GLN A 33 -4.86 -3.74 17.50
C GLN A 33 -6.10 -4.37 16.85
N GLN A 34 -6.66 -3.75 15.80
CA GLN A 34 -7.81 -4.30 15.07
C GLN A 34 -7.50 -5.63 14.39
N LEU A 35 -6.25 -5.83 13.96
CA LEU A 35 -5.79 -7.03 13.25
C LEU A 35 -5.18 -8.10 14.17
N GLY A 36 -5.03 -7.83 15.47
CA GLY A 36 -4.35 -8.74 16.40
C GLY A 36 -2.84 -8.85 16.14
N LEU A 37 -2.22 -7.82 15.57
CA LEU A 37 -0.78 -7.76 15.26
C LEU A 37 -0.03 -6.98 16.35
N ASP A 38 1.29 -7.22 16.44
CA ASP A 38 2.17 -6.39 17.25
C ASP A 38 2.38 -5.00 16.60
N ALA A 39 2.03 -3.95 17.34
CA ALA A 39 2.05 -2.58 16.83
C ALA A 39 3.47 -2.08 16.51
N GLN A 40 4.47 -2.52 17.27
CA GLN A 40 5.85 -2.12 17.06
C GLN A 40 6.40 -2.75 15.78
N THR A 41 6.22 -4.06 15.61
CA THR A 41 6.64 -4.82 14.43
C THR A 41 5.98 -4.31 13.16
N LEU A 42 4.68 -3.96 13.22
CA LEU A 42 3.98 -3.36 12.08
C LEU A 42 4.59 -1.99 11.73
N SER A 43 4.83 -1.15 12.74
CA SER A 43 5.38 0.20 12.53
C SER A 43 6.79 0.15 11.95
N GLU A 44 7.64 -0.76 12.43
CA GLU A 44 9.00 -0.96 11.92
C GLU A 44 8.98 -1.47 10.46
N THR A 45 8.09 -2.41 10.15
CA THR A 45 7.90 -2.93 8.79
C THR A 45 7.46 -1.82 7.83
N VAL A 46 6.46 -1.03 8.21
CA VAL A 46 6.00 0.11 7.40
C VAL A 46 7.10 1.16 7.25
N ALA A 47 7.86 1.44 8.30
CA ALA A 47 8.98 2.38 8.23
C ALA A 47 10.08 1.89 7.28
N ARG A 48 10.41 0.59 7.29
CA ARG A 48 11.36 -0.01 6.35
C ARG A 48 10.84 0.08 4.91
N TYR A 49 9.60 -0.34 4.68
CA TYR A 49 8.97 -0.28 3.36
C TYR A 49 8.92 1.16 2.83
N ASN A 50 8.58 2.14 3.66
CA ASN A 50 8.53 3.55 3.24
C ASN A 50 9.90 4.10 2.81
N ARG A 51 11.00 3.68 3.47
CA ARG A 51 12.36 4.06 3.07
C ARG A 51 12.74 3.46 1.72
N ASP A 52 12.38 2.20 1.52
CA ASP A 52 12.62 1.43 0.30
C ASP A 52 11.80 2.00 -0.88
N ALA A 53 10.50 2.24 -0.67
CA ALA A 53 9.61 2.87 -1.63
C ALA A 53 10.04 4.29 -2.02
N ALA A 54 10.58 5.08 -1.08
CA ALA A 54 11.15 6.39 -1.40
C ALA A 54 12.35 6.31 -2.37
N GLN A 55 13.03 5.16 -2.42
CA GLN A 55 14.14 4.88 -3.34
C GLN A 55 13.69 4.14 -4.60
N GLY A 56 12.40 3.79 -4.73
CA GLY A 56 11.86 3.01 -5.84
C GLY A 56 12.34 1.57 -5.87
N VAL A 57 12.74 1.02 -4.73
CA VAL A 57 13.24 -0.34 -4.62
C VAL A 57 12.47 -1.02 -3.50
N ASP A 58 12.03 -2.25 -3.71
CA ASP A 58 11.60 -3.13 -2.62
C ASP A 58 12.66 -4.21 -2.46
N ARG A 59 13.49 -4.11 -1.41
CA ARG A 59 14.62 -5.02 -1.21
C ARG A 59 14.21 -6.38 -0.66
N GLU A 60 13.02 -6.45 -0.05
CA GLU A 60 12.55 -7.64 0.65
C GLU A 60 11.82 -8.57 -0.32
N PHE A 61 11.01 -8.03 -1.23
CA PHE A 61 10.20 -8.82 -2.16
C PHE A 61 10.46 -8.52 -3.65
N ALA A 62 11.38 -7.61 -3.97
CA ALA A 62 11.70 -7.21 -5.35
C ALA A 62 10.48 -6.69 -6.16
N LYS A 63 9.46 -6.15 -5.47
CA LYS A 63 8.32 -5.49 -6.09
C LYS A 63 8.81 -4.34 -6.99
N GLY A 64 8.23 -4.22 -8.19
CA GLY A 64 8.68 -3.25 -9.21
C GLY A 64 9.87 -3.70 -10.08
N GLY A 65 10.57 -4.79 -9.73
CA GLY A 65 11.77 -5.22 -10.43
C GLY A 65 11.57 -5.81 -11.85
N ASN A 66 10.37 -6.25 -12.21
CA ASN A 66 10.07 -6.89 -13.50
C ASN A 66 9.11 -6.07 -14.38
N SER A 67 9.03 -6.40 -15.67
CA SER A 67 8.20 -5.69 -16.66
C SER A 67 6.71 -5.74 -16.35
N TYR A 68 6.23 -6.84 -15.74
CA TYR A 68 4.84 -7.00 -15.33
C TYR A 68 4.46 -6.00 -14.22
N ASN A 69 5.30 -5.89 -13.19
CA ASN A 69 5.10 -4.94 -12.09
C ASN A 69 5.09 -3.50 -12.61
N ARG A 70 6.02 -3.14 -13.49
CA ARG A 70 6.06 -1.79 -14.08
C ARG A 70 4.84 -1.47 -14.95
N ALA A 71 4.31 -2.45 -15.68
CA ALA A 71 3.11 -2.29 -16.50
C ALA A 71 1.82 -2.13 -15.67
N MET A 72 1.81 -2.66 -14.44
CA MET A 72 0.66 -2.60 -13.52
C MET A 72 0.73 -1.44 -12.52
N GLY A 73 1.83 -0.69 -12.48
CA GLY A 73 2.01 0.49 -11.66
C GLY A 73 1.37 1.75 -12.25
N ASP A 74 1.30 2.82 -11.46
CA ASP A 74 0.91 4.15 -11.95
C ASP A 74 2.11 4.79 -12.67
N PRO A 75 2.05 5.02 -14.00
CA PRO A 75 3.15 5.64 -14.74
C PRO A 75 3.50 7.06 -14.26
N GLY A 76 2.58 7.73 -13.56
CA GLY A 76 2.79 9.04 -12.96
C GLY A 76 3.60 9.02 -11.67
N HIS A 77 3.79 7.84 -11.07
CA HIS A 77 4.57 7.69 -9.84
C HIS A 77 6.03 7.33 -10.17
N GLN A 78 6.95 8.17 -9.69
CA GLN A 78 8.39 7.98 -9.81
C GLN A 78 9.04 7.93 -8.42
N PRO A 79 10.18 7.23 -8.25
CA PRO A 79 11.01 6.59 -9.28
C PRO A 79 10.54 5.21 -9.77
N ASP A 80 9.55 4.60 -9.13
CA ASP A 80 8.99 3.31 -9.53
C ASP A 80 7.47 3.37 -9.51
N ALA A 81 6.83 3.18 -10.68
CA ALA A 81 5.39 3.18 -10.88
C ALA A 81 4.62 2.25 -9.91
N CYS A 82 5.30 1.24 -9.36
CA CYS A 82 4.70 0.22 -8.51
C CYS A 82 4.93 0.45 -7.00
N ASN A 83 5.89 1.27 -6.59
CA ASN A 83 6.32 1.38 -5.20
C ASN A 83 6.12 2.80 -4.65
N ALA A 84 4.91 3.06 -4.15
CA ALA A 84 4.58 4.28 -3.44
C ALA A 84 4.59 4.05 -1.92
N PRO A 85 5.11 4.99 -1.11
CA PRO A 85 4.97 4.91 0.33
C PRO A 85 3.48 4.90 0.71
N PRO A 86 2.96 3.89 1.44
CA PRO A 86 1.63 3.98 2.01
C PRO A 86 1.51 5.22 2.90
N ALA A 87 0.40 5.94 2.73
CA ALA A 87 0.03 6.99 3.67
C ALA A 87 -0.08 6.39 5.09
N GLN A 88 0.25 7.18 6.12
CA GLN A 88 0.16 6.75 7.53
C GLN A 88 -1.28 6.40 7.98
N ARG A 89 -2.27 6.62 7.10
CA ARG A 89 -3.63 6.08 7.17
C ARG A 89 -3.67 4.80 6.34
N ALA A 90 -3.59 3.67 7.02
CA ALA A 90 -3.50 2.37 6.37
C ALA A 90 -4.91 1.76 6.23
N VAL A 91 -5.19 1.29 5.01
CA VAL A 91 -6.30 0.38 4.73
C VAL A 91 -5.66 -0.96 4.42
N LEU A 92 -5.81 -1.92 5.32
CA LEU A 92 -5.33 -3.28 5.11
C LEU A 92 -6.51 -4.17 4.75
N CYS A 93 -6.36 -4.90 3.64
CA CYS A 93 -7.28 -5.96 3.28
C CYS A 93 -6.95 -7.20 4.11
N HIS A 94 -7.96 -7.78 4.75
CA HIS A 94 -7.84 -9.13 5.30
C HIS A 94 -7.82 -10.10 4.11
N GLN A 95 -6.63 -10.40 3.58
CA GLN A 95 -6.50 -11.55 2.70
C GLN A 95 -6.62 -12.78 3.60
N THR A 96 -7.84 -13.30 3.67
CA THR A 96 -8.20 -14.55 4.33
C THR A 96 -7.30 -15.66 3.80
N LEU A 97 -6.40 -16.13 4.66
CA LEU A 97 -5.54 -17.33 4.61
C LEU A 97 -4.75 -17.59 3.30
#